data_AF-A0A7K1H656-F1
#
_entry.id   AF-A0A7K1H656-F1
#
_cell.length_a   1.000
_cell.length_b   1.000
_cell.length_c   1.000
_cell.angle_alpha   90.00
_cell.angle_beta   90.00
_cell.angle_gamma   90.00
#
_symmetry.space_group_name_H-M   'P 1'
#
loop_
_entity.id
_entity.type
_entity.pdbx_description
1 polymer ?
#
loop_
_entity_poly.entity_id
_entity_poly.type
_entity_poly.pdbx_seq_one_letter_code
_entity_poly.pdbx_strand_id
1 'polypeptide(L)' 'MTARWPTYCARCGRWATALIEAGQPGTGHYRAEVTCPRHHAAATRWASHIGPARSTPLAPTQPALFEIPEVTC' A
#
# COMPACT_ATOMS: atom_id res chain seq x y z
N MET A 1 -1.70 10.73 14.16
CA MET A 1 -2.29 10.37 12.86
C MET A 1 -1.17 10.39 11.83
N THR A 2 -0.73 9.24 11.32
CA THR A 2 0.43 9.16 10.42
C THR A 2 0.09 9.78 9.07
N ALA A 3 0.71 10.93 8.75
CA ALA A 3 0.77 11.47 7.40
C ALA A 3 1.35 10.39 6.47
N ARG A 4 0.52 9.75 5.65
CA ARG A 4 0.97 8.74 4.70
C ARG A 4 1.33 9.43 3.39
N TRP A 5 2.64 9.64 3.23
CA TRP A 5 3.31 9.98 1.98
C TRP A 5 2.75 9.16 0.80
N PRO A 6 2.78 9.69 -0.45
CA PRO A 6 2.28 8.98 -1.61
C PRO A 6 2.91 7.59 -1.69
N THR A 7 2.05 6.58 -1.71
CA THR A 7 2.48 5.18 -1.73
C THR A 7 2.69 4.76 -3.17
N TYR A 8 3.92 4.43 -3.51
CA TYR A 8 4.31 4.01 -4.85
C TYR A 8 4.48 2.50 -4.92
N CYS A 9 4.17 1.92 -6.07
CA CYS A 9 4.36 0.50 -6.34
C CYS A 9 5.84 0.15 -6.22
N ALA A 10 6.15 -0.81 -5.36
CA ALA A 10 7.52 -1.26 -5.08
C ALA A 10 8.25 -1.77 -6.34
N ARG A 11 7.52 -2.12 -7.40
CA ARG A 11 8.06 -2.72 -8.63
C ARG A 11 8.30 -1.73 -9.76
N CYS A 12 7.54 -0.62 -9.82
CA CYS A 12 7.61 0.29 -10.97
C CYS A 12 7.46 1.78 -10.63
N GLY A 13 7.35 2.14 -9.34
CA GLY A 13 7.26 3.53 -8.91
C GLY A 13 5.95 4.25 -9.28
N ARG A 14 5.02 3.60 -9.99
CA ARG A 14 3.68 4.16 -10.25
C ARG A 14 2.84 4.17 -8.98
N TRP A 15 1.79 4.99 -8.95
CA TRP A 15 0.81 5.02 -7.86
C TRP A 15 0.33 3.62 -7.46
N ALA A 16 0.50 3.28 -6.18
CA ALA A 16 -0.01 2.02 -5.64
C ALA A 16 -1.49 2.15 -5.29
N THR A 17 -2.22 1.07 -5.52
CA THR A 17 -3.66 0.96 -5.25
C THR A 17 -3.96 -0.18 -4.27
N ALA A 18 -2.97 -1.00 -3.92
CA ALA A 18 -3.15 -2.10 -2.98
C ALA A 18 -1.85 -2.38 -2.20
N LEU A 19 -2.02 -2.73 -0.93
CA LEU A 19 -1.00 -3.35 -0.09
C LEU A 19 -1.20 -4.87 -0.14
N ILE A 20 -0.13 -5.61 -0.43
CA ILE A 20 -0.11 -7.07 -0.38
C ILE A 20 0.75 -7.48 0.81
N GLU A 21 0.18 -8.26 1.70
CA GLU A 21 0.85 -8.87 2.84
C GLU A 21 1.02 -10.36 2.58
N ALA A 22 2.19 -10.88 2.95
CA ALA A 22 2.56 -12.28 2.81
C ALA A 22 3.04 -12.82 4.16
N GLY A 23 2.38 -13.88 4.64
CA GLY A 23 2.69 -14.51 5.92
C GLY A 23 1.89 -13.94 7.10
N GLN A 24 2.20 -14.43 8.30
CA GLN A 24 1.56 -13.99 9.54
C GLN A 24 2.42 -12.95 10.27
N PRO A 25 1.83 -11.85 10.74
CA PRO A 25 2.51 -10.95 11.67
C PRO A 25 2.98 -11.70 12.92
N GLY A 26 4.19 -11.43 13.39
CA GLY A 26 4.73 -12.02 14.63
C GLY A 26 5.48 -13.35 14.45
N THR A 27 5.53 -13.92 13.24
CA THR A 27 6.27 -15.18 12.99
C THR A 27 7.67 -14.98 12.39
N GLY A 28 8.13 -13.73 12.22
CA GLY A 28 9.42 -13.42 11.58
C GLY A 28 9.46 -13.59 10.06
N HIS A 29 8.42 -14.20 9.47
CA HIS A 29 8.29 -14.42 8.02
C HIS A 29 7.28 -13.48 7.34
N TYR A 30 6.91 -12.39 8.01
CA TYR A 30 6.00 -11.39 7.47
C TYR A 30 6.73 -10.51 6.44
N ARG A 31 6.16 -10.39 5.24
CA ARG A 31 6.60 -9.44 4.21
C ARG A 31 5.39 -8.69 3.67
N ALA A 32 5.58 -7.42 3.30
CA ALA A 32 4.53 -6.63 2.68
C ALA A 32 5.09 -5.81 1.52
N GLU A 33 4.34 -5.73 0.42
CA GLU A 33 4.66 -4.87 -0.73
C GLU A 33 3.44 -4.09 -1.22
N VAL A 34 3.67 -2.85 -1.67
CA VAL A 34 2.65 -1.98 -2.24
C VAL A 34 2.67 -2.07 -3.76
N THR A 35 1.49 -2.11 -4.37
CA THR A 35 1.32 -2.56 -5.76
C THR A 35 0.35 -1.68 -6.52
N CYS A 36 0.63 -1.47 -7.80
CA CYS A 36 -0.30 -0.85 -8.74
C CYS A 36 -1.14 -1.93 -9.44
N PRO A 37 -2.25 -1.58 -10.12
CA PRO A 37 -3.13 -2.55 -10.78
C PRO A 37 -2.39 -3.46 -11.76
N ARG A 38 -1.36 -2.93 -12.46
CA ARG A 38 -0.53 -3.68 -13.41
C ARG A 38 0.28 -4.80 -12.74
N HIS A 39 0.75 -4.60 -11.52
CA HIS A 39 1.63 -5.55 -10.82
C HIS A 39 0.92 -6.31 -9.70
N HIS A 40 -0.35 -6.03 -9.45
CA HIS A 40 -1.16 -6.67 -8.42
C HIS A 40 -1.17 -8.20 -8.54
N ALA A 41 -1.35 -8.73 -9.75
CA ALA A 41 -1.34 -10.17 -9.99
C ALA A 41 0.04 -10.81 -9.78
N ALA A 42 1.13 -10.10 -10.08
CA ALA A 42 2.48 -10.59 -9.83
C ALA A 42 2.80 -10.61 -8.33
N ALA A 43 2.36 -9.57 -7.62
CA ALA A 43 2.53 -9.45 -6.18
C ALA A 43 1.69 -10.47 -5.40
N THR A 44 0.46 -10.70 -5.82
CA THR A 44 -0.39 -11.73 -5.20
C THR A 44 0.25 -13.12 -5.34
N ARG A 45 0.75 -13.46 -6.53
CA ARG A 45 1.46 -14.73 -6.77
C ARG A 45 2.70 -14.86 -5.89
N TRP A 46 3.52 -13.81 -5.83
CA TRP A 46 4.68 -13.76 -4.93
C TRP A 46 4.28 -13.98 -3.46
N ALA A 47 3.22 -13.32 -3.00
CA ALA A 47 2.75 -13.44 -1.62
C ALA A 47 2.26 -14.86 -1.31
N SER A 48 1.51 -15.47 -2.22
CA SER A 48 1.06 -16.87 -2.10
C SER A 48 2.21 -17.87 -2.05
N HIS A 49 3.35 -17.58 -2.70
CA HIS A 49 4.55 -18.41 -2.59
C HIS A 49 5.25 -18.32 -1.22
N ILE A 50 5.08 -17.22 -0.50
CA ILE A 50 5.70 -17.02 0.82
C ILE A 50 4.81 -17.56 1.94
N GLY A 51 3.48 -17.45 1.79
CA GLY A 51 2.53 -17.93 2.78
C GLY A 51 1.12 -17.38 2.56
N PRO A 52 0.29 -17.33 3.62
CA PRO A 52 -1.03 -16.71 3.56
C PRO A 52 -0.94 -15.29 2.99
N ALA A 53 -1.60 -15.06 1.87
CA ALA A 53 -1.59 -13.77 1.18
C ALA A 53 -2.86 -12.97 1.54
N ARG A 54 -2.69 -11.70 1.87
CA ARG A 54 -3.78 -10.76 2.08
C ARG A 54 -3.58 -9.53 1.20
N SER A 55 -4.63 -9.12 0.50
CA SER A 55 -4.63 -7.90 -0.30
C SER A 55 -5.57 -6.89 0.34
N THR A 56 -5.05 -5.71 0.66
CA THR A 56 -5.83 -4.58 1.19
C THR A 56 -5.82 -3.44 0.18
N PRO A 57 -6.97 -3.01 -0.35
CA PRO A 57 -7.03 -1.85 -1.24
C PRO A 57 -6.57 -0.60 -0.48
N LEU A 58 -5.72 0.20 -1.12
CA LEU A 58 -5.40 1.55 -0.68
C LEU A 58 -6.50 2.46 -1.22
N ALA A 59 -7.04 3.34 -0.38
CA ALA A 59 -8.10 4.25 -0.79
C ALA A 59 -7.65 5.08 -2.02
N PRO A 60 -8.50 5.20 -3.07
CA PRO A 60 -8.16 5.97 -4.28
C PRO A 60 -8.13 7.48 -4.01
N THR A 61 -8.90 7.92 -3.02
CA THR A 61 -8.94 9.28 -2.51
C THR A 61 -7.93 9.44 -1.39
N GLN A 62 -6.76 9.97 -1.75
CA GLN A 62 -6.05 10.82 -0.81
C GLN A 62 -6.98 12.01 -0.53
N PRO A 63 -7.28 12.37 0.74
CA PRO A 63 -7.83 13.69 0.98
C PRO A 63 -6.85 14.68 0.35
N ALA A 64 -7.36 15.56 -0.52
CA ALA A 64 -6.59 16.57 -1.18
C ALA A 64 -5.72 17.28 -0.13
N LEU A 65 -4.41 17.30 -0.37
CA LEU A 65 -3.54 18.22 0.34
C LEU A 65 -4.10 19.63 0.11
N PHE A 66 -4.15 20.41 1.20
CA PHE A 66 -4.48 21.83 1.29
C PHE A 66 -5.98 22.20 1.42
N GLU A 67 -6.52 22.07 2.62
CA GLU A 67 -7.22 23.20 3.25
C GLU A 67 -6.39 23.61 4.47
N ILE A 68 -5.55 24.61 4.28
CA ILE A 68 -5.01 25.38 5.40
C ILE A 68 -6.19 26.25 5.84
N PRO A 69 -6.75 26.11 7.06
CA PRO A 69 -7.69 27.11 7.52
C PRO A 69 -6.94 28.44 7.56
N GLU A 70 -7.36 29.40 6.76
CA GLU A 70 -6.93 30.79 6.90
C GLU A 70 -7.23 31.19 8.35
N VAL A 71 -6.16 31.40 9.12
CA VAL A 71 -6.28 32.02 10.44
C VAL A 71 -6.57 33.48 10.18
N THR A 72 -7.85 33.86 10.21
CA THR A 72 -8.21 35.28 10.29
C THR A 72 -7.80 35.80 11.67
N CYS A 73 -6.95 36.82 11.64
CA CYS A 73 -6.46 37.61 12.77
C CYS A 73 -7.60 38.28 13.57
#